data_AF-A0A2G8RE77-F1
#
_entry.id   AF-A0A2G8RE77-F1
#
_cell.length_a   1.000
_cell.length_b   1.000
_cell.length_c   1.000
_cell.angle_alpha   90.00
_cell.angle_beta   90.00
_cell.angle_gamma   90.00
#
_symmetry.space_group_name_H-M   'P 1'
#
loop_
_entity.id
_entity.type
_entity.pdbx_description
1 polymer ?
#
loop_
_entity_poly.entity_id
_entity_poly.type
_entity_poly.pdbx_seq_one_letter_code
_entity_poly.pdbx_strand_id
1 'polypeptide(L)'
;MHEIAIRALLRGRCPDMPVSCSHEVSTEIRAFERTATTVLNALLVPVIDRSVRSLRKWWADAGITAPLYLIQPNGAAISPDIAVRAPVKLLLSGPSGGGTGGGTSDRRARPARRGRRGYGRHQQ
;
A
#
# COMPACT_ATOMS: atom_id res chain seq x y z
N MET A 1 -23.89 -3.91 4.05
CA MET A 1 -25.01 -3.10 3.53
C MET A 1 -25.10 -1.72 4.22
N HIS A 2 -25.23 -1.63 5.54
CA HIS A 2 -25.40 -0.35 6.26
C HIS A 2 -24.29 0.69 6.01
N GLU A 3 -23.00 0.32 6.07
CA GLU A 3 -21.91 1.29 5.86
C GLU A 3 -21.89 1.91 4.46
N ILE A 4 -22.24 1.12 3.44
CA ILE A 4 -22.27 1.58 2.04
C ILE A 4 -23.37 2.63 1.85
N ALA A 5 -24.54 2.39 2.43
CA ALA A 5 -25.66 3.33 2.39
C ALA A 5 -25.31 4.65 3.10
N ILE A 6 -24.70 4.57 4.29
CA ILE A 6 -24.25 5.75 5.04
C ILE A 6 -23.20 6.53 4.23
N ARG A 7 -22.22 5.84 3.63
CA ARG A 7 -21.23 6.48 2.77
C ARG A 7 -21.86 7.19 1.58
N ALA A 8 -22.86 6.59 0.93
CA ALA A 8 -23.56 7.22 -0.19
C ALA A 8 -24.26 8.51 0.24
N LEU A 9 -24.93 8.50 1.39
CA LEU A 9 -25.55 9.70 1.98
C LEU A 9 -24.52 10.78 2.30
N LEU A 10 -23.41 10.40 2.93
CA LEU A 10 -22.33 11.34 3.28
C LEU A 10 -21.70 11.96 2.04
N ARG A 11 -21.50 11.21 0.96
CA ARG A 11 -20.99 11.76 -0.31
C ARG A 11 -21.93 12.78 -0.94
N GLY A 12 -23.24 12.63 -0.76
CA GLY A 12 -24.23 13.60 -1.25
C GLY A 12 -24.26 14.90 -0.44
N ARG A 13 -23.95 14.86 0.85
CA ARG A 13 -24.02 16.04 1.76
C ARG A 13 -22.66 16.71 2.00
N CYS A 14 -21.59 15.93 2.00
CA CYS A 14 -20.22 16.33 2.33
C CYS A 14 -19.25 15.70 1.32
N PRO A 15 -19.23 16.15 0.06
CA PRO A 15 -18.48 15.49 -1.02
C PRO A 15 -16.96 15.45 -0.78
N ASP A 16 -16.41 16.47 -0.11
CA ASP A 16 -14.98 16.57 0.18
C ASP A 16 -14.55 15.83 1.44
N MET A 17 -15.49 15.28 2.21
CA MET A 17 -15.18 14.57 3.45
C MET A 17 -14.71 13.14 3.14
N PRO A 18 -13.49 12.76 3.56
CA PRO A 18 -13.04 11.39 3.44
C PRO A 18 -13.93 10.45 4.26
N VAL A 19 -14.37 9.35 3.66
CA VAL A 19 -15.18 8.32 4.34
C VAL A 19 -14.48 6.98 4.24
N SER A 20 -14.18 6.38 5.39
CA SER A 20 -13.65 5.01 5.50
C SER A 20 -14.77 4.06 5.94
N CYS A 21 -14.90 2.94 5.25
CA CYS A 21 -15.80 1.86 5.64
C CYS A 21 -15.00 0.75 6.32
N SER A 22 -15.43 0.32 7.51
CA SER A 22 -14.65 -0.59 8.34
C SER A 22 -14.40 -1.93 7.65
N HIS A 23 -15.40 -2.43 6.92
CA HIS A 23 -15.31 -3.68 6.15
C HIS A 23 -14.33 -3.62 4.97
N GLU A 24 -13.93 -2.43 4.51
CA GLU A 24 -12.92 -2.24 3.46
C GLU A 24 -11.51 -2.05 4.05
N VAL A 25 -11.42 -1.62 5.30
CA VAL A 25 -10.16 -1.30 5.99
C VAL A 25 -9.63 -2.50 6.78
N SER A 26 -10.48 -3.20 7.50
CA SER A 26 -10.10 -4.29 8.40
C SER A 26 -11.18 -5.38 8.45
N THR A 27 -10.74 -6.61 8.35
CA THR A 27 -11.58 -7.82 8.40
C THR A 27 -11.61 -8.44 9.80
N GLU A 28 -11.12 -7.73 10.81
CA GLU A 28 -11.13 -8.21 12.19
C GLU A 28 -12.57 -8.42 12.66
N ILE A 29 -12.82 -9.59 13.24
CA ILE A 29 -14.14 -9.93 13.79
C ILE A 29 -14.43 -9.05 15.00
N ARG A 30 -13.38 -8.75 15.79
CA ARG A 30 -13.49 -7.99 17.03
C ARG A 30 -13.76 -6.51 16.72
N ALA A 31 -14.84 -5.99 17.31
CA ALA A 31 -15.38 -4.68 16.97
C ALA A 31 -14.45 -3.52 17.36
N PHE A 32 -13.73 -3.63 18.47
CA PHE A 32 -12.83 -2.58 18.94
C PHE A 32 -11.63 -2.40 17.99
N GLU A 33 -10.97 -3.49 17.64
CA GLU A 33 -9.79 -3.52 16.79
C GLU A 33 -10.11 -3.05 15.36
N ARG A 34 -11.24 -3.52 14.81
CA ARG A 34 -11.74 -3.05 13.52
C ARG A 34 -12.05 -1.55 13.53
N THR A 35 -12.72 -1.07 14.58
CA THR A 35 -13.07 0.35 14.71
C THR A 35 -11.83 1.22 14.88
N ALA A 36 -10.89 0.84 15.75
CA ALA A 36 -9.64 1.56 15.97
C ALA A 36 -8.82 1.69 14.68
N THR A 37 -8.70 0.59 13.91
CA THR A 37 -8.01 0.60 12.62
C THR A 37 -8.72 1.49 11.60
N THR A 38 -10.07 1.49 11.59
CA THR A 38 -10.87 2.31 10.67
C THR A 38 -10.76 3.80 10.99
N VAL A 39 -10.78 4.16 12.28
CA VAL A 39 -10.58 5.54 12.74
C VAL A 39 -9.18 6.02 12.37
N LEU A 40 -8.15 5.21 12.64
CA LEU A 40 -6.78 5.53 12.27
C LEU A 40 -6.64 5.74 10.75
N ASN A 41 -7.25 4.86 9.94
CA ASN A 41 -7.26 5.00 8.49
C ASN A 41 -7.86 6.33 8.06
N ALA A 42 -9.06 6.67 8.57
CA ALA A 42 -9.77 7.90 8.23
C ALA A 42 -8.96 9.16 8.59
N LEU A 43 -8.30 9.17 9.74
CA LEU A 43 -7.43 10.28 10.17
C LEU A 43 -6.22 10.49 9.24
N LEU A 44 -5.72 9.42 8.65
CA LEU A 44 -4.52 9.46 7.82
C LEU A 44 -4.80 9.79 6.36
N VAL A 45 -6.02 9.56 5.85
CA VAL A 45 -6.36 9.84 4.43
C VAL A 45 -5.94 11.25 4.00
N PRO A 46 -6.29 12.36 4.69
CA PRO A 46 -5.91 13.69 4.23
C PRO A 46 -4.40 13.95 4.28
N VAL A 47 -3.68 13.30 5.20
CA VAL A 47 -2.22 13.42 5.33
C VAL A 47 -1.52 12.73 4.17
N ILE A 48 -1.91 11.49 3.88
CA ILE A 48 -1.31 10.70 2.81
C ILE A 48 -1.73 11.22 1.43
N ASP A 49 -2.96 11.70 1.24
CA ASP A 49 -3.42 12.34 0.00
C ASP A 49 -2.54 13.56 -0.35
N ARG A 50 -2.27 14.43 0.63
CA ARG A 50 -1.39 15.59 0.43
C ARG A 50 0.01 15.17 0.00
N SER A 51 0.59 14.19 0.69
CA SER A 51 1.94 13.68 0.37
C SER A 51 2.01 13.05 -1.01
N VAL A 52 1.02 12.22 -1.37
CA VAL A 52 0.94 11.58 -2.68
C VAL A 52 0.75 12.60 -3.80
N ARG A 53 -0.07 13.64 -3.61
CA ARG A 53 -0.24 14.72 -4.59
C ARG A 53 1.06 15.48 -4.82
N SER A 54 1.76 15.85 -3.76
CA SER A 54 3.07 16.51 -3.86
C SER A 54 4.09 15.62 -4.59
N LEU A 55 4.12 14.33 -4.28
CA LEU A 55 5.03 13.38 -4.92
C LEU A 55 4.70 13.19 -6.41
N ARG A 56 3.43 13.03 -6.77
CA ARG A 56 2.99 12.94 -8.18
C ARG A 56 3.35 14.19 -8.98
N LYS A 57 3.20 15.37 -8.39
CA LYS A 57 3.59 16.63 -9.02
C LYS A 57 5.09 16.64 -9.30
N TRP A 58 5.91 16.36 -8.29
CA TRP A 58 7.37 16.29 -8.45
C TRP A 58 7.79 15.25 -9.51
N TRP A 59 7.13 14.09 -9.52
CA TRP A 59 7.39 13.01 -10.48
C TRP A 59 7.17 13.48 -11.93
N ALA A 60 6.07 14.22 -12.15
CA ALA A 60 5.74 14.80 -13.45
C ALA A 60 6.69 15.93 -13.84
N ASP A 61 7.01 16.84 -12.91
CA ASP A 61 7.93 17.95 -13.13
C ASP A 61 9.35 17.46 -13.48
N ALA A 62 9.76 16.30 -12.95
CA ALA A 62 11.02 15.63 -13.27
C ALA A 62 11.00 14.87 -14.61
N GLY A 63 9.86 14.82 -15.33
CA GLY A 63 9.73 14.10 -16.59
C GLY A 63 9.78 12.57 -16.45
N ILE A 64 9.54 12.03 -15.26
CA ILE A 64 9.62 10.59 -15.00
C ILE A 64 8.33 9.93 -15.50
N THR A 65 8.45 9.07 -16.51
CA THR A 65 7.33 8.29 -17.07
C THR A 65 7.15 6.93 -16.41
N ALA A 66 8.11 6.52 -15.57
CA ALA A 66 8.03 5.27 -14.83
C ALA A 66 6.88 5.30 -13.80
N PRO A 67 6.17 4.17 -13.58
CA PRO A 67 5.11 4.10 -12.58
C PRO A 67 5.62 4.39 -11.17
N LEU A 68 4.86 5.20 -10.42
CA LEU A 68 5.11 5.46 -9.01
C LEU A 68 4.47 4.37 -8.15
N TYR A 69 5.24 3.80 -7.23
CA TYR A 69 4.78 2.86 -6.21
C TYR A 69 5.27 3.28 -4.83
N LEU A 70 4.47 2.98 -3.79
CA LEU A 70 4.85 3.13 -2.39
C LEU A 70 5.13 1.74 -1.81
N ILE A 71 6.11 1.67 -0.92
CA ILE A 71 6.50 0.43 -0.25
C ILE A 71 5.81 0.35 1.11
N GLN A 72 5.17 -0.77 1.36
CA GLN A 72 4.60 -1.14 2.66
C GLN A 72 5.69 -1.66 3.60
N PRO A 73 5.47 -1.65 4.93
CA PRO A 73 6.46 -2.17 5.89
C PRO A 73 6.80 -3.66 5.71
N ASN A 74 5.92 -4.45 5.08
CA ASN A 74 6.16 -5.86 4.75
C ASN A 74 6.95 -6.05 3.42
N GLY A 75 7.39 -4.96 2.77
CA GLY A 75 8.13 -4.97 1.51
C GLY A 75 7.28 -5.02 0.24
N ALA A 76 5.96 -5.15 0.35
CA ALA A 76 5.08 -5.12 -0.82
C ALA A 76 4.95 -3.71 -1.40
N ALA A 77 4.80 -3.61 -2.73
CA ALA A 77 4.58 -2.36 -3.43
C ALA A 77 3.09 -2.15 -3.71
N ILE A 78 2.58 -0.94 -3.48
CA ILE A 78 1.20 -0.53 -3.75
C ILE A 78 1.15 0.76 -4.57
N SER A 79 0.07 0.93 -5.33
CA SER A 79 -0.14 2.18 -6.07
C SER A 79 -0.46 3.34 -5.11
N PRO A 80 -0.23 4.59 -5.54
CA PRO A 80 -0.58 5.76 -4.72
C PRO A 80 -2.08 5.84 -4.41
N ASP A 81 -2.95 5.39 -5.33
CA ASP A 81 -4.40 5.40 -5.10
C ASP A 81 -4.81 4.43 -3.99
N ILE A 82 -4.15 3.27 -3.89
CA ILE A 82 -4.35 2.33 -2.78
C ILE A 82 -3.80 2.92 -1.48
N ALA A 83 -2.64 3.57 -1.52
CA ALA A 83 -2.05 4.24 -0.37
C ALA A 83 -2.95 5.34 0.20
N VAL A 84 -3.64 6.10 -0.64
CA VAL A 84 -4.59 7.15 -0.20
C VAL A 84 -5.88 6.55 0.35
N ARG A 85 -6.40 5.47 -0.25
CA ARG A 85 -7.64 4.82 0.21
C ARG A 85 -7.45 4.04 1.52
N ALA A 86 -6.29 3.42 1.70
CA ALA A 86 -5.98 2.58 2.85
C ALA A 86 -4.60 2.91 3.46
N PRO A 87 -4.37 4.15 3.92
CA PRO A 87 -3.07 4.60 4.45
C PRO A 87 -2.57 3.80 5.65
N VAL A 88 -3.47 3.15 6.39
CA VAL A 88 -3.09 2.26 7.50
C VAL A 88 -2.18 1.11 7.04
N LYS A 89 -2.24 0.72 5.76
CA LYS A 89 -1.37 -0.28 5.13
C LYS A 89 0.10 0.16 5.00
N LEU A 90 0.39 1.45 5.18
CA LEU A 90 1.74 2.01 5.20
C LEU A 90 2.35 2.01 6.62
N LEU A 91 1.54 1.83 7.66
CA LEU A 91 2.00 1.89 9.06
C LEU A 91 2.22 0.51 9.69
N LEU A 92 1.45 -0.48 9.25
CA LEU A 92 1.40 -1.79 9.92
C LEU A 92 2.22 -2.83 9.16
N SER A 93 3.22 -3.41 9.84
CA SER A 93 4.04 -4.53 9.37
C SER A 93 3.32 -5.88 9.53
N GLY A 94 2.20 -6.08 8.82
CA GLY A 94 1.40 -7.33 8.76
C GLY A 94 0.80 -7.82 10.11
N PRO A 95 0.02 -8.91 10.16
CA PRO A 95 -0.92 -9.49 9.20
C PRO A 95 -2.38 -9.20 9.64
N SER A 96 -2.83 -7.94 9.59
CA SER A 96 -4.25 -7.58 9.73
C SER A 96 -5.02 -7.63 8.41
N GLY A 97 -4.41 -8.20 7.36
CA GLY A 97 -5.09 -8.62 6.13
C GLY A 97 -5.80 -9.95 6.35
N GLY A 98 -6.87 -9.98 7.13
CA GLY A 98 -7.73 -11.17 7.16
C GLY A 98 -8.41 -11.33 5.80
N GLY A 99 -7.98 -12.33 5.04
CA GLY A 99 -8.62 -12.72 3.79
C GLY A 99 -7.94 -12.25 2.51
N THR A 100 -6.64 -12.50 2.36
CA THR A 100 -6.13 -12.88 1.03
C THR A 100 -5.82 -14.37 1.03
N GLY A 101 -6.83 -15.17 0.69
CA GLY A 101 -6.57 -16.43 0.02
C GLY A 101 -5.98 -16.10 -1.35
N GLY A 102 -4.73 -16.51 -1.57
CA GLY A 102 -4.01 -16.31 -2.83
C GLY A 102 -2.55 -15.97 -2.58
N GLY A 103 -1.74 -17.00 -2.33
CA GLY A 103 -0.31 -16.85 -2.09
C GLY A 103 0.41 -16.16 -3.24
N THR A 104 1.25 -15.20 -2.92
CA THR A 104 2.37 -14.81 -3.78
C THR A 104 3.64 -14.99 -2.98
N SER A 105 4.06 -16.24 -2.90
CA SER A 105 5.38 -16.65 -2.48
C SER A 105 6.37 -16.16 -3.53
N ASP A 106 6.82 -14.90 -3.45
CA ASP A 106 7.88 -14.39 -4.31
C ASP A 106 9.22 -14.98 -3.85
N ARG A 107 9.50 -16.20 -4.31
CA ARG A 107 10.82 -16.82 -4.29
C ARG A 107 11.50 -16.50 -5.62
N ARG A 108 12.22 -15.36 -5.67
CA ARG A 108 13.43 -15.06 -6.48
C ARG A 108 13.69 -13.55 -6.27
N ALA A 109 14.86 -13.08 -5.83
CA ALA A 109 16.17 -13.40 -6.35
C ALA A 109 17.26 -13.02 -5.34
N ARG A 110 18.12 -13.98 -4.99
CA ARG A 110 19.50 -13.65 -4.62
C ARG A 110 20.30 -13.59 -5.92
N PRO A 111 20.97 -12.49 -6.28
CA PRO A 111 21.90 -12.52 -7.40
C PRO A 111 23.14 -13.31 -7.00
N ALA A 112 23.33 -14.46 -7.66
CA ALA A 112 24.57 -15.21 -7.62
C ALA A 112 25.69 -14.36 -8.25
N ARG A 113 26.74 -14.09 -7.47
CA ARG A 113 27.97 -13.45 -7.95
C ARG A 113 28.55 -14.28 -9.10
N ARG A 114 28.58 -13.70 -10.31
CA ARG A 114 29.33 -14.24 -11.46
C ARG A 114 30.67 -13.51 -11.52
N GLY A 115 31.69 -14.07 -10.86
CA GLY A 115 33.09 -13.71 -11.01
C GLY A 115 33.74 -14.53 -12.13
N ARG A 116 34.38 -13.83 -13.05
CA ARG A 116 34.91 -14.21 -14.37
C ARG A 116 35.81 -15.46 -14.42
N ARG A 117 35.72 -16.16 -15.56
CA ARG A 117 36.69 -17.13 -16.11
C ARG A 117 37.89 -16.44 -16.76
N GLY A 118 38.98 -17.20 -16.86
CA GLY A 118 40.08 -17.08 -17.83
C GLY A 118 41.43 -16.93 -17.11
N TYR A 119 42.52 -17.61 -17.44
CA TYR A 119 42.95 -18.47 -18.54
C TYR A 119 44.29 -19.09 -18.09
N GLY A 120 44.77 -20.17 -18.73
CA GLY A 120 46.22 -20.43 -18.79
C GLY A 120 46.65 -21.85 -18.46
N ARG A 121 46.93 -22.61 -19.51
CA ARG A 121 47.84 -23.77 -19.51
C ARG A 121 49.22 -23.34 -19.00
N HIS A 122 49.95 -24.25 -18.35
CA HIS A 122 51.33 -24.67 -18.69
C HIS A 122 51.93 -25.50 -17.55
N GLN A 123 52.41 -26.71 -17.90
CA GLN A 123 53.60 -27.46 -17.40
C GLN A 123 53.89 -27.43 -15.88
N GLN A 124 54.10 -28.56 -15.18
CA GLN A 124 54.94 -29.72 -15.48
C GLN A 124 54.37 -31.00 -14.87
#